data_AF-A0A662EJ37-F1
#
_entry.id   AF-A0A662EJ37-F1
#
_cell.length_a   1.000
_cell.length_b   1.000
_cell.length_c   1.000
_cell.angle_alpha   90.00
_cell.angle_beta   90.00
_cell.angle_gamma   90.00
#
_symmetry.space_group_name_H-M   'P 1'
#
loop_
_entity.id
_entity.type
_entity.pdbx_description
1 polymer ?
#
loop_
_entity_poly.entity_id
_entity_poly.type
_entity_poly.pdbx_seq_one_letter_code
_entity_poly.pdbx_strand_id
1 'polypeptide(L)'
;MLEGLNEEQLEAVTHREGPLLVLAGVGTGKTTVITRRIAYLISEGLVQRPSQLLVFTFSHQAAEEMLDRAFDWVGYAALDAWVATYHSVCERILRENAPLAGLPPDFKILDEWDQRVFLLDHLWDLPLRTLKPRALRQPLRFLAPVLSLIHRAKDEGFSPEDYLAWVKRAREAGSAPADELSLHRELAE
;
A
#
# COMPACT_ATOMS: atom_id res chain seq x y z
N MET A 1 -14.39 -14.85 24.97
CA MET A 1 -13.71 -13.78 24.21
C MET A 1 -12.80 -12.90 25.08
N LEU A 2 -13.26 -12.42 26.25
CA LEU A 2 -12.43 -11.57 27.14
C LEU A 2 -11.60 -12.35 28.17
N GLU A 3 -11.92 -13.62 28.40
CA GLU A 3 -11.20 -14.47 29.36
C GLU A 3 -9.72 -14.69 28.95
N GLY A 4 -8.84 -14.70 29.96
CA GLY A 4 -7.40 -14.93 29.78
C GLY A 4 -6.62 -13.75 29.21
N LEU A 5 -7.23 -12.57 29.08
CA LEU A 5 -6.51 -11.32 28.80
C LEU A 5 -5.91 -10.75 30.09
N ASN A 6 -4.73 -10.15 29.99
CA ASN A 6 -4.24 -9.27 31.05
C ASN A 6 -4.97 -7.91 31.02
N GLU A 7 -4.66 -7.05 31.98
CA GLU A 7 -5.32 -5.76 32.13
C GLU A 7 -5.16 -4.87 30.88
N GLU A 8 -3.95 -4.78 30.33
CA GLU A 8 -3.66 -3.92 29.17
C GLU A 8 -4.30 -4.45 27.88
N GLN A 9 -4.33 -5.77 27.69
CA GLN A 9 -5.02 -6.39 26.55
C GLN A 9 -6.53 -6.21 26.66
N LEU A 10 -7.10 -6.34 27.87
CA LEU A 10 -8.52 -6.14 28.11
C LEU A 10 -8.91 -4.69 27.80
N GLU A 11 -8.12 -3.72 28.25
CA GLU A 11 -8.31 -2.31 27.92
C GLU A 11 -8.28 -2.08 26.41
N ALA A 12 -7.28 -2.62 25.71
CA ALA A 12 -7.16 -2.47 24.25
C ALA A 12 -8.32 -3.12 23.47
N VAL A 13 -8.79 -4.30 23.91
CA VAL A 13 -9.93 -5.00 23.29
C VAL A 13 -11.23 -4.23 23.53
N THR A 14 -11.43 -3.69 24.73
CA THR A 14 -12.68 -3.05 25.14
C THR A 14 -12.76 -1.55 24.85
N HIS A 15 -11.68 -0.93 24.36
CA HIS A 15 -11.64 0.47 23.95
C HIS A 15 -12.77 0.82 22.98
N ARG A 16 -13.55 1.86 23.28
CA ARG A 16 -14.80 2.14 22.55
C ARG A 16 -14.65 3.21 21.48
N GLU A 17 -14.19 4.39 21.86
CA GLU A 17 -14.23 5.58 21.02
C GLU A 17 -12.87 6.28 20.99
N GLY A 18 -12.61 6.97 19.88
CA GLY A 18 -11.39 7.75 19.68
C GLY A 18 -10.17 6.89 19.31
N PRO A 19 -9.05 7.56 18.96
CA PRO A 19 -7.83 6.90 18.55
C PRO A 19 -7.16 6.17 19.74
N LEU A 20 -6.62 4.98 19.48
CA LEU A 20 -5.85 4.19 20.43
C LEU A 20 -4.53 3.74 19.79
N LEU A 21 -3.42 3.98 20.47
CA LEU A 21 -2.10 3.45 20.10
C LEU A 21 -1.70 2.35 21.08
N VAL A 22 -1.59 1.12 20.57
CA VAL A 22 -1.13 -0.03 21.37
C VAL A 22 0.33 -0.31 21.06
N LEU A 23 1.23 -0.03 22.01
CA LEU A 23 2.65 -0.34 21.92
C LEU A 23 2.88 -1.76 22.46
N ALA A 24 3.27 -2.69 21.59
CA ALA A 24 3.43 -4.08 21.98
C ALA A 24 4.71 -4.73 21.43
N GLY A 25 5.45 -5.39 22.31
CA GLY A 25 6.67 -6.15 22.01
C GLY A 25 6.40 -7.45 21.24
N VAL A 26 7.46 -8.14 20.84
CA VAL A 26 7.35 -9.47 20.21
C VAL A 26 6.72 -10.45 21.21
N GLY A 27 5.79 -11.29 20.75
CA GLY A 27 5.16 -12.31 21.59
C GLY A 27 4.08 -11.83 22.57
N THR A 28 3.75 -10.53 22.62
CA THR A 28 2.77 -9.98 23.59
C THR A 28 1.30 -10.16 23.19
N GLY A 29 1.02 -10.96 22.15
CA GLY A 29 -0.36 -11.26 21.73
C GLY A 29 -1.04 -10.17 20.90
N LYS A 30 -0.31 -9.32 20.17
CA LYS A 30 -0.87 -8.27 19.27
C LYS A 30 -2.01 -8.78 18.39
N THR A 31 -1.78 -9.89 17.70
CA THR A 31 -2.78 -10.50 16.82
C THR A 31 -4.01 -10.93 17.61
N THR A 32 -3.83 -11.53 18.80
CA THR A 32 -4.93 -11.92 19.69
C THR A 32 -5.76 -10.72 20.15
N VAL A 33 -5.12 -9.59 20.45
CA VAL A 33 -5.81 -8.35 20.80
C VAL A 33 -6.64 -7.84 19.63
N ILE A 34 -6.06 -7.77 18.43
CA ILE A 34 -6.78 -7.28 17.24
C ILE A 34 -7.97 -8.19 16.89
N THR A 35 -7.80 -9.51 16.88
CA THR A 35 -8.89 -10.42 16.51
C THR A 35 -10.00 -10.45 17.53
N ARG A 36 -9.67 -10.42 18.83
CA ARG A 36 -10.68 -10.29 19.90
C ARG A 36 -11.36 -8.93 19.88
N ARG A 37 -10.66 -7.87 19.48
CA ARG A 37 -11.25 -6.53 19.30
C ARG A 37 -12.28 -6.52 18.17
N ILE A 38 -11.98 -7.12 17.01
CA ILE A 38 -12.95 -7.28 15.92
C ILE A 38 -14.21 -7.97 16.44
N ALA A 39 -14.02 -9.12 17.10
CA ALA A 39 -15.12 -9.88 17.68
C ALA A 39 -15.91 -9.07 18.72
N TYR A 40 -15.23 -8.32 19.59
CA TYR A 40 -15.85 -7.49 20.63
C TYR A 40 -16.72 -6.36 20.05
N LEU A 41 -16.20 -5.65 19.05
CA LEU A 41 -16.95 -4.58 18.39
C LEU A 41 -18.24 -5.09 17.74
N ILE A 42 -18.20 -6.29 17.16
CA ILE A 42 -19.37 -6.95 16.55
C ILE A 42 -20.33 -7.46 17.64
N SER A 43 -19.84 -8.22 18.62
CA SER A 43 -20.70 -8.89 19.61
C SER A 43 -21.42 -7.91 20.54
N GLU A 44 -20.78 -6.80 20.87
CA GLU A 44 -21.35 -5.75 21.74
C GLU A 44 -22.23 -4.75 20.95
N GLY A 45 -22.38 -4.93 19.64
CA GLY A 45 -23.18 -4.03 18.79
C GLY A 45 -22.59 -2.61 18.70
N LEU A 46 -21.27 -2.47 18.87
CA LEU A 46 -20.57 -1.18 18.77
C LEU A 46 -20.39 -0.74 17.31
N VAL A 47 -20.51 -1.67 16.37
CA VAL A 47 -20.70 -1.40 14.94
C VAL A 47 -22.09 -1.84 14.50
N GLN A 48 -22.74 -1.05 13.63
CA GLN A 48 -24.06 -1.40 13.11
C GLN A 48 -23.99 -2.55 12.11
N ARG A 49 -22.86 -2.64 11.37
CA ARG A 49 -22.58 -3.71 10.42
C ARG A 49 -21.10 -4.08 10.49
N PRO A 50 -20.72 -5.36 10.45
CA PRO A 50 -19.31 -5.76 10.42
C PRO A 50 -18.53 -5.13 9.26
N SER A 51 -19.20 -4.84 8.13
CA SER A 51 -18.62 -4.15 6.97
C SER A 51 -18.13 -2.72 7.22
N GLN A 52 -18.40 -2.15 8.40
CA GLN A 52 -17.85 -0.86 8.83
C GLN A 52 -16.47 -1.00 9.47
N LEU A 53 -16.03 -2.23 9.77
CA LEU A 53 -14.71 -2.52 10.31
C LEU A 53 -13.70 -2.65 9.17
N LEU A 54 -12.58 -1.94 9.30
CA LEU A 54 -11.43 -2.02 8.41
C LEU A 54 -10.17 -2.33 9.22
N VAL A 55 -9.49 -3.40 8.85
CA VAL A 55 -8.29 -3.92 9.50
C VAL A 55 -7.24 -4.18 8.43
N PHE A 56 -6.14 -3.44 8.53
CA PHE A 56 -5.00 -3.61 7.65
C PHE A 56 -4.00 -4.61 8.22
N THR A 57 -3.43 -5.41 7.34
CA THR A 57 -2.31 -6.31 7.64
C THR A 57 -1.30 -6.32 6.50
N PHE A 58 -0.12 -6.89 6.76
CA PHE A 58 0.99 -6.90 5.81
C PHE A 58 0.90 -8.00 4.74
N SER A 59 0.14 -9.08 4.98
CA SER A 59 0.04 -10.19 4.04
C SER A 59 -1.38 -10.75 3.96
N HIS A 60 -1.70 -11.37 2.82
CA HIS A 60 -2.96 -12.08 2.64
C HIS A 60 -3.15 -13.20 3.66
N GLN A 61 -2.09 -13.99 3.91
CA GLN A 61 -2.13 -15.06 4.90
C GLN A 61 -2.46 -14.54 6.31
N ALA A 62 -1.90 -13.39 6.70
CA ALA A 62 -2.21 -12.79 8.00
C ALA A 62 -3.65 -12.28 8.06
N ALA A 63 -4.23 -11.87 6.92
CA ALA A 63 -5.63 -11.44 6.86
C ALA A 63 -6.57 -12.63 7.05
N GLU A 64 -6.30 -13.73 6.35
CA GLU A 64 -7.02 -15.00 6.48
C GLU A 64 -6.95 -15.53 7.91
N GLU A 65 -5.75 -15.59 8.50
CA GLU A 65 -5.56 -16.04 9.88
C GLU A 65 -6.31 -15.16 10.90
N MET A 66 -6.33 -13.84 10.69
CA MET A 66 -7.10 -12.92 11.55
C MET A 66 -8.61 -13.14 11.41
N LEU A 67 -9.09 -13.39 10.18
CA LEU A 67 -10.50 -13.68 9.91
C LEU A 67 -10.92 -15.00 10.56
N ASP A 68 -10.14 -16.07 10.39
CA ASP A 68 -10.42 -17.38 10.99
C ASP A 68 -10.53 -17.27 12.52
N ARG A 69 -9.59 -16.56 13.15
CA ARG A 69 -9.63 -16.31 14.60
C ARG A 69 -10.82 -15.48 15.05
N ALA A 70 -11.28 -14.53 14.24
CA ALA A 70 -12.47 -13.75 14.54
C ALA A 70 -13.75 -14.57 14.31
N PHE A 71 -13.77 -15.40 13.28
CA PHE A 71 -14.85 -16.32 12.95
C PHE A 71 -15.13 -17.29 14.11
N ASP A 72 -14.10 -17.76 14.81
CA ASP A 72 -14.26 -18.60 16.01
C ASP A 72 -15.11 -17.94 17.11
N TRP A 73 -15.20 -16.60 17.14
CA TRP A 73 -15.97 -15.86 18.14
C TRP A 73 -17.33 -15.38 17.64
N VAL A 74 -17.43 -14.90 16.40
CA VAL A 74 -18.65 -14.25 15.87
C VAL A 74 -19.20 -14.91 14.59
N GLY A 75 -18.63 -16.05 14.19
CA GLY A 75 -19.06 -16.83 13.03
C GLY A 75 -19.03 -16.01 11.73
N TYR A 76 -20.06 -16.21 10.90
CA TYR A 76 -20.17 -15.56 9.59
C TYR A 76 -20.17 -14.04 9.63
N ALA A 77 -20.49 -13.41 10.77
CA ALA A 77 -20.39 -11.96 10.91
C ALA A 77 -18.95 -11.45 10.71
N ALA A 78 -17.93 -12.26 10.99
CA ALA A 78 -16.53 -11.88 10.74
C ALA A 78 -16.23 -11.70 9.25
N LEU A 79 -16.88 -12.46 8.37
CA LEU A 79 -16.60 -12.46 6.93
C LEU A 79 -17.03 -11.16 6.23
N ASP A 80 -17.95 -10.42 6.83
CA ASP A 80 -18.38 -9.11 6.31
C ASP A 80 -17.40 -7.98 6.66
N ALA A 81 -16.49 -8.19 7.62
CA ALA A 81 -15.49 -7.19 7.99
C ALA A 81 -14.36 -7.10 6.96
N TRP A 82 -13.83 -5.89 6.74
CA TRP A 82 -12.70 -5.69 5.84
C TRP A 82 -11.40 -5.99 6.56
N VAL A 83 -10.93 -7.24 6.50
CA VAL A 83 -9.60 -7.63 6.97
C VAL A 83 -8.75 -7.95 5.75
N ALA A 84 -7.80 -7.08 5.41
CA ALA A 84 -7.11 -7.16 4.13
C ALA A 84 -5.76 -6.41 4.13
N THR A 85 -4.99 -6.57 3.06
CA THR A 85 -3.81 -5.73 2.81
C THR A 85 -4.23 -4.36 2.27
N TYR A 86 -3.35 -3.36 2.38
CA TYR A 86 -3.56 -2.05 1.76
C TYR A 86 -3.87 -2.17 0.26
N HIS A 87 -3.11 -2.99 -0.47
CA HIS A 87 -3.29 -3.18 -1.91
C HIS A 87 -4.67 -3.76 -2.24
N SER A 88 -5.14 -4.77 -1.50
CA SER A 88 -6.46 -5.38 -1.75
C SER A 88 -7.60 -4.40 -1.52
N VAL A 89 -7.49 -3.56 -0.49
CA VAL A 89 -8.48 -2.51 -0.20
C VAL A 89 -8.48 -1.46 -1.31
N CYS A 90 -7.30 -0.96 -1.70
CA CYS A 90 -7.18 0.02 -2.78
C CYS A 90 -7.68 -0.54 -4.13
N GLU A 91 -7.33 -1.78 -4.47
CA GLU A 91 -7.82 -2.44 -5.68
C GLU A 91 -9.35 -2.51 -5.68
N ARG A 92 -9.95 -2.95 -4.57
CA ARG A 92 -11.41 -3.04 -4.46
C ARG A 92 -12.08 -1.68 -4.63
N ILE A 93 -11.59 -0.65 -3.95
CA ILE A 93 -12.09 0.72 -4.08
C ILE A 93 -11.98 1.20 -5.54
N LEU A 94 -10.84 0.97 -6.19
CA LEU A 94 -10.63 1.36 -7.59
C LEU A 94 -11.54 0.59 -8.54
N ARG A 95 -11.76 -0.72 -8.34
CA ARG A 95 -12.67 -1.51 -9.18
C ARG A 95 -14.13 -1.08 -9.02
N GLU A 96 -14.58 -0.85 -7.79
CA GLU A 96 -15.94 -0.37 -7.50
C GLU A 96 -16.20 1.03 -8.07
N ASN A 97 -15.16 1.84 -8.24
CA ASN A 97 -15.25 3.24 -8.68
C ASN A 97 -14.48 3.53 -9.99
N ALA A 98 -14.19 2.51 -10.80
CA ALA A 98 -13.27 2.64 -11.93
C ALA A 98 -13.62 3.79 -12.90
N PRO A 99 -14.90 3.99 -13.30
CA PRO A 99 -15.26 5.09 -14.19
C PRO A 99 -14.96 6.48 -13.60
N LEU A 100 -15.11 6.66 -12.29
CA LEU A 100 -14.81 7.93 -11.60
C LEU A 100 -13.30 8.20 -11.56
N ALA A 101 -12.49 7.14 -11.52
CA ALA A 101 -11.04 7.22 -11.59
C ALA A 101 -10.51 7.36 -13.03
N GLY A 102 -11.37 7.39 -14.05
CA GLY A 102 -10.96 7.37 -15.45
C GLY A 102 -10.32 6.05 -15.89
N LEU A 103 -10.62 4.95 -15.18
CA LEU A 103 -10.09 3.62 -15.43
C LEU A 103 -11.17 2.70 -16.02
N PRO A 104 -10.77 1.72 -16.86
CA PRO A 104 -11.67 0.65 -17.25
C PRO A 104 -11.94 -0.28 -16.03
N PRO A 105 -13.16 -0.84 -15.86
CA PRO A 105 -13.48 -1.72 -14.72
C PRO A 105 -12.59 -2.97 -14.60
N ASP A 106 -12.10 -3.46 -15.74
CA ASP A 106 -11.24 -4.63 -15.89
C ASP A 106 -9.76 -4.26 -16.02
N PHE A 107 -9.33 -3.12 -15.46
CA PHE A 107 -7.92 -2.73 -15.47
C PHE A 107 -7.02 -3.86 -14.93
N LYS A 108 -5.87 -4.02 -15.60
CA LYS A 108 -4.83 -4.99 -15.22
C LYS A 108 -3.86 -4.35 -14.23
N ILE A 109 -3.63 -5.02 -13.11
CA ILE A 109 -2.51 -4.71 -12.22
C ILE A 109 -1.26 -5.35 -12.84
N LEU A 110 -0.24 -4.55 -13.09
CA LEU A 110 1.03 -5.03 -13.65
C LEU A 110 1.93 -5.53 -12.51
N ASP A 111 2.33 -6.80 -12.59
CA ASP A 111 3.39 -7.33 -11.75
C ASP A 111 4.77 -6.75 -12.13
N GLU A 112 5.83 -7.12 -11.40
CA GLU A 112 7.16 -6.59 -11.65
C GLU A 112 7.68 -6.92 -13.06
N TRP A 113 7.33 -8.08 -13.60
CA TRP A 113 7.75 -8.49 -14.93
C TRP A 113 6.97 -7.74 -16.02
N ASP A 114 5.65 -7.67 -15.88
CA ASP A 114 4.76 -6.91 -16.72
C ASP A 114 5.19 -5.43 -16.79
N GLN A 115 5.58 -4.82 -15.67
CA GLN A 115 6.08 -3.45 -15.64
C GLN A 115 7.37 -3.28 -16.46
N ARG A 116 8.29 -4.24 -16.38
CA ARG A 116 9.54 -4.21 -17.16
C ARG A 116 9.28 -4.38 -18.66
N VAL A 117 8.39 -5.29 -19.02
CA VAL A 117 7.98 -5.49 -20.42
C VAL A 117 7.28 -4.25 -20.95
N PHE A 118 6.33 -3.70 -20.18
CA PHE A 118 5.63 -2.47 -20.53
C PHE A 118 6.59 -1.30 -20.79
N LEU A 119 7.55 -1.07 -19.91
CA LEU A 119 8.57 -0.04 -20.11
C LEU A 119 9.50 -0.34 -21.29
N LEU A 120 9.81 -1.61 -21.55
CA LEU A 120 10.64 -1.98 -22.70
C LEU A 120 9.93 -1.68 -24.03
N ASP A 121 8.63 -1.99 -24.11
CA ASP A 121 7.82 -1.77 -25.30
C ASP A 121 7.68 -0.27 -25.63
N HIS A 122 7.63 0.58 -24.60
CA HIS A 122 7.49 2.04 -24.72
C HIS A 122 8.81 2.80 -24.54
N LEU A 123 9.95 2.10 -24.43
CA LEU A 123 11.24 2.71 -24.14
C LEU A 123 11.64 3.77 -25.18
N TRP A 124 11.15 3.62 -26.41
CA TRP A 124 11.41 4.51 -27.53
C TRP A 124 10.52 5.73 -27.58
N ASP A 125 9.41 5.73 -26.84
CA ASP A 125 8.48 6.86 -26.74
C ASP A 125 8.93 7.85 -25.66
N LEU A 126 9.81 7.42 -24.75
CA LEU A 126 10.32 8.25 -23.66
C LEU A 126 11.36 9.26 -24.17
N PRO A 127 11.37 10.51 -23.66
CA PRO A 127 12.28 11.58 -24.09
C PRO A 127 13.72 11.42 -23.54
N LEU A 128 14.24 10.20 -23.52
CA LEU A 128 15.54 9.85 -22.94
C LEU A 128 16.70 10.30 -23.84
N ARG A 129 17.43 11.34 -23.40
CA ARG A 129 18.58 11.92 -24.15
C ARG A 129 19.91 11.54 -23.51
N THR A 130 19.94 11.57 -22.18
CA THR A 130 21.08 11.17 -21.35
C THR A 130 21.16 9.64 -21.31
N LEU A 131 20.02 8.99 -21.11
CA LEU A 131 19.89 7.53 -21.08
C LEU A 131 19.75 6.99 -22.51
N LYS A 132 20.84 6.96 -23.28
CA LYS A 132 20.83 6.52 -24.68
C LYS A 132 20.55 5.01 -24.80
N PRO A 133 19.31 4.56 -25.10
CA PRO A 133 18.96 3.15 -25.00
C PRO A 133 19.67 2.28 -26.05
N ARG A 134 20.05 2.90 -27.19
CA ARG A 134 20.81 2.28 -28.28
C ARG A 134 22.21 1.78 -27.88
N ALA A 135 22.75 2.24 -26.75
CA ALA A 135 24.04 1.77 -26.23
C ALA A 135 23.90 0.62 -25.22
N LEU A 136 22.67 0.27 -24.82
CA LEU A 136 22.42 -0.71 -23.77
C LEU A 136 22.48 -2.14 -24.32
N ARG A 137 23.55 -2.86 -23.99
CA ARG A 137 23.64 -4.32 -24.25
C ARG A 137 22.60 -5.14 -23.49
N GLN A 138 22.01 -4.59 -22.42
CA GLN A 138 21.08 -5.28 -21.52
C GLN A 138 19.94 -4.34 -21.06
N PRO A 139 18.97 -4.02 -21.94
CA PRO A 139 17.92 -3.05 -21.65
C PRO A 139 17.07 -3.40 -20.42
N LEU A 140 16.74 -4.68 -20.21
CA LEU A 140 15.97 -5.10 -19.03
C LEU A 140 16.66 -4.81 -17.70
N ARG A 141 17.99 -4.94 -17.63
CA ARG A 141 18.75 -4.62 -16.41
C ARG A 141 18.79 -3.12 -16.14
N PHE A 142 18.75 -2.33 -17.20
CA PHE A 142 18.72 -0.87 -17.10
C PHE A 142 17.37 -0.36 -16.58
N LEU A 143 16.27 -1.04 -16.87
CA LEU A 143 14.93 -0.63 -16.41
C LEU A 143 14.73 -0.83 -14.91
N ALA A 144 15.47 -1.73 -14.26
CA ALA A 144 15.29 -2.01 -12.85
C ALA A 144 15.56 -0.79 -11.94
N PRO A 145 16.67 -0.05 -12.07
CA PRO A 145 16.87 1.21 -11.34
C PRO A 145 15.80 2.27 -11.61
N VAL A 146 15.32 2.38 -12.86
CA VAL A 146 14.27 3.34 -13.23
C VAL A 146 12.96 3.00 -12.52
N LEU A 147 12.54 1.73 -12.56
CA LEU A 147 11.36 1.27 -11.83
C LEU A 147 11.50 1.48 -10.33
N SER A 148 12.68 1.19 -9.77
CA SER A 148 12.96 1.42 -8.35
C SER A 148 12.80 2.89 -7.95
N LEU A 149 13.22 3.82 -8.80
CA LEU A 149 13.00 5.25 -8.59
C LEU A 149 11.52 5.60 -8.63
N ILE A 150 10.78 5.11 -9.64
CA ILE A 150 9.34 5.36 -9.79
C ILE A 150 8.57 4.80 -8.59
N HIS A 151 8.90 3.60 -8.12
CA HIS A 151 8.28 3.01 -6.93
C HIS A 151 8.53 3.86 -5.70
N ARG A 152 9.77 4.28 -5.45
CA ARG A 152 10.08 5.16 -4.32
C ARG A 152 9.34 6.49 -4.41
N ALA A 153 9.27 7.10 -5.59
CA ALA A 153 8.51 8.34 -5.78
C ALA A 153 7.02 8.12 -5.44
N LYS A 154 6.42 7.01 -5.88
CA LYS A 154 5.04 6.65 -5.55
C LYS A 154 4.84 6.39 -4.05
N ASP A 155 5.76 5.69 -3.39
CA ASP A 155 5.70 5.42 -1.94
C ASP A 155 5.73 6.71 -1.12
N GLU A 156 6.48 7.71 -1.57
CA GLU A 156 6.57 9.04 -0.96
C GLU A 156 5.44 9.99 -1.41
N GLY A 157 4.55 9.55 -2.30
CA GLY A 157 3.45 10.37 -2.83
C GLY A 157 3.87 11.48 -3.79
N PHE A 158 5.04 11.37 -4.44
CA PHE A 158 5.53 12.33 -5.41
C PHE A 158 4.99 12.05 -6.82
N SER A 159 4.31 13.03 -7.39
CA SER A 159 3.93 13.04 -8.80
C SER A 159 5.11 13.41 -9.72
N PRO A 160 5.03 13.14 -11.03
CA PRO A 160 6.00 13.65 -12.00
C PRO A 160 6.15 15.19 -11.92
N GLU A 161 5.05 15.92 -11.71
CA GLU A 161 5.05 17.37 -11.56
C GLU A 161 5.81 17.83 -10.31
N ASP A 162 5.62 17.14 -9.18
CA ASP A 162 6.37 17.41 -7.94
C ASP A 162 7.87 17.15 -8.14
N TYR A 163 8.19 16.12 -8.90
CA TYR A 163 9.56 15.76 -9.24
C TYR A 163 10.24 16.84 -10.09
N LEU A 164 9.55 17.35 -11.12
CA LEU A 164 10.03 18.46 -11.95
C LEU A 164 10.21 19.75 -11.13
N ALA A 165 9.27 20.05 -10.22
CA ALA A 165 9.38 21.18 -9.32
C ALA A 165 10.56 21.05 -8.35
N TRP A 166 10.85 19.83 -7.87
CA TRP A 166 12.04 19.55 -7.08
C TRP A 166 13.33 19.77 -7.88
N VAL A 167 13.42 19.25 -9.12
CA VAL A 167 14.61 19.43 -9.97
C VAL A 167 14.91 20.91 -10.20
N LYS A 168 13.88 21.74 -10.45
CA LYS A 168 14.04 23.19 -10.60
C LYS A 168 14.65 23.83 -9.36
N ARG A 169 14.09 23.55 -8.18
CA ARG A 169 14.60 24.06 -6.90
C ARG A 169 16.02 23.61 -6.62
N ALA A 170 16.34 22.33 -6.87
CA ALA A 170 17.66 21.77 -6.65
C ALA A 170 18.72 22.43 -7.56
N ARG A 171 18.34 22.76 -8.80
CA ARG A 171 19.20 23.51 -9.73
C ARG A 171 19.47 24.93 -9.24
N GLU A 172 18.43 25.64 -8.81
CA GLU A 172 18.53 27.01 -8.28
C GLU A 172 19.39 27.07 -7.00
N ALA A 173 19.28 26.05 -6.15
CA ALA A 173 20.06 25.94 -4.91
C ALA A 173 21.49 25.41 -5.12
N GLY A 174 21.83 24.90 -6.31
CA GLY A 174 23.11 24.23 -6.56
C GLY A 174 23.31 22.98 -5.70
N SER A 175 22.22 22.29 -5.31
CA SER A 175 22.25 21.21 -4.33
C SER A 175 22.62 19.84 -4.91
N ALA A 176 22.73 19.73 -6.24
CA ALA A 176 23.11 18.50 -6.93
C ALA A 176 23.84 18.82 -8.25
N PRO A 177 24.68 17.90 -8.76
CA PRO A 177 25.34 18.01 -10.06
C PRO A 177 24.36 18.25 -11.22
N ALA A 178 24.77 19.06 -12.20
CA ALA A 178 23.89 19.46 -13.31
C ALA A 178 23.50 18.29 -14.23
N ASP A 179 24.38 17.32 -14.39
CA ASP A 179 24.18 16.07 -15.13
C ASP A 179 23.18 15.16 -14.43
N GLU A 180 23.29 15.01 -13.10
CA GLU A 180 22.32 14.25 -12.29
C GLU A 180 20.92 14.90 -12.36
N LEU A 181 20.83 16.23 -12.24
CA LEU A 181 19.57 16.95 -12.39
C LEU A 181 18.99 16.89 -13.80
N SER A 182 19.82 16.76 -14.83
CA SER A 182 19.35 16.53 -16.20
C SER A 182 18.69 15.17 -16.34
N LEU A 183 19.29 14.13 -15.75
CA LEU A 183 18.73 12.78 -15.74
C LEU A 183 17.39 12.73 -15.00
N HIS A 184 17.32 13.32 -13.80
CA HIS A 184 16.08 13.38 -13.02
C HIS A 184 14.96 14.13 -13.73
N ARG A 185 15.30 15.19 -14.48
CA ARG A 185 14.34 15.89 -15.33
C ARG A 185 13.80 14.98 -16.42
N GLU A 186 14.68 14.30 -17.17
CA GLU A 186 14.29 13.40 -18.25
C GLU A 186 13.40 12.24 -17.77
N LEU A 187 13.60 11.77 -16.53
CA LEU A 187 12.79 10.68 -15.96
C LEU A 187 11.39 11.14 -15.49
N ALA A 188 11.16 12.45 -15.36
CA ALA A 188 9.88 13.00 -14.93
C ALA A 188 9.09 13.68 -16.06
N GLU A 189 9.70 13.90 -17.22
CA GLU A 189 9.03 14.35 -18.46
C GLU A 189 8.42 13.16 -19.22
#